data_AF-A0A1L9WWN3-F1
#
_entry.id   AF-A0A1L9WWN3-F1
#
_cell.length_a   1.000
_cell.length_b   1.000
_cell.length_c   1.000
_cell.angle_alpha   90.00
_cell.angle_beta   90.00
_cell.angle_gamma   90.00
#
_symmetry.space_group_name_H-M   'P 1'
#
loop_
_entity.id
_entity.type
_entity.pdbx_description
1 polymer ?
#
loop_
_entity_poly.entity_id
_entity_poly.type
_entity_poly.pdbx_seq_one_letter_code
_entity_poly.pdbx_strand_id
1 'polypeptide(L)'
;MPVSLRPPQARVLLRSRLPSTSLSSSSSSSITSLLRHQQQQHNKYHHHKYFSTTSATSSPSPSSESKTSSPQSLTSTVSHSLSTDINPPASTRPAELTLPSALGPSASPADKLKHYLAIGRAYLTFYKTGLKNVYHNHRAAVPLRRALALPAHLPTSAYLAVTQEALGASKGRANVSTKSTKTTAKDNNSNRPGVISRSSFQLLHRAAYDIRRMIPFTLLLIVCGEFTPLVVLALGNAVTPRTCRVPRQLEKERAKRVQRKKAALLLDRGTVTAPEVGSEKEMKSVRWLMGVSGDGDRDAVARACAVFGLARSHDRLAWPMLPVYRRRLERYLNYLEVDDELIRRGGGVQAMEAAEVRIAVEERGGVGVGSRGNGRNGWEVEREERRWLEKWLQWRG
;
A
#
# COMPACT_ATOMS: atom_id res chain seq x y z
N MET A 1 15.69 20.33 74.23
CA MET A 1 15.07 19.00 74.44
C MET A 1 14.09 18.77 73.31
N PRO A 2 14.03 17.63 72.60
CA PRO A 2 15.05 16.69 72.07
C PRO A 2 14.97 16.67 70.51
N VAL A 3 15.65 15.90 69.65
CA VAL A 3 16.83 15.04 69.64
C VAL A 3 17.19 14.88 68.14
N SER A 4 18.49 14.88 67.88
CA SER A 4 19.20 14.63 66.63
C SER A 4 18.91 13.23 66.05
N LEU A 5 19.14 13.03 64.74
CA LEU A 5 19.87 11.86 64.20
C LEU A 5 20.14 12.02 62.69
N ARG A 6 21.38 12.39 62.38
CA ARG A 6 22.14 12.11 61.13
C ARG A 6 23.09 10.93 61.47
N PRO A 7 23.86 10.35 60.51
CA PRO A 7 23.59 9.83 59.18
C PRO A 7 23.96 8.30 59.14
N PRO A 8 24.28 7.70 57.99
CA PRO A 8 25.70 7.63 57.63
C PRO A 8 26.01 7.84 56.14
N GLN A 9 27.16 8.45 55.88
CA GLN A 9 27.89 8.36 54.62
C GLN A 9 28.84 7.15 54.67
N ALA A 10 28.99 6.40 53.58
CA ALA A 10 30.25 5.76 53.24
C ALA A 10 30.36 5.36 51.75
N ARG A 11 31.38 5.94 51.11
CA ARG A 11 32.41 5.36 50.21
C ARG A 11 31.95 4.73 48.87
N VAL A 12 32.23 5.38 47.74
CA VAL A 12 33.48 5.28 46.93
C VAL A 12 33.70 3.88 46.36
N LEU A 13 33.49 3.73 45.05
CA LEU A 13 34.49 3.17 44.13
C LEU A 13 34.37 3.87 42.76
N LEU A 14 35.29 4.81 42.52
CA LEU A 14 35.76 5.19 41.19
C LEU A 14 36.36 3.94 40.55
N ARG A 15 35.90 3.57 39.34
CA ARG A 15 36.69 2.70 38.47
C ARG A 15 37.06 3.45 37.20
N SER A 16 38.37 3.48 37.01
CA SER A 16 39.18 4.19 36.04
C SER A 16 38.99 3.71 34.60
N ARG A 17 39.39 4.60 33.68
CA ARG A 17 39.50 4.44 32.23
C ARG A 17 40.74 3.62 31.80
N LEU A 18 40.68 3.16 30.53
CA LEU A 18 41.74 2.85 29.54
C LEU A 18 42.37 1.42 29.57
N PRO A 19 42.90 0.88 28.43
CA PRO A 19 43.28 1.57 27.20
C PRO A 19 42.77 1.00 25.86
N SER A 20 43.00 1.83 24.85
CA SER A 20 43.05 1.61 23.41
C SER A 20 43.85 0.37 22.97
N THR A 21 43.29 -0.40 22.03
CA THR A 21 44.06 -1.21 21.10
C THR A 21 43.79 -0.72 19.67
N SER A 22 44.80 -0.06 19.14
CA SER A 22 45.00 0.17 17.72
C SER A 22 45.31 -1.15 17.02
N LEU A 23 44.54 -1.53 16.01
CA LEU A 23 45.01 -2.44 14.97
C LEU A 23 44.75 -1.80 13.62
N SER A 24 45.88 -1.60 12.97
CA SER A 24 46.13 -0.98 11.69
C SER A 24 45.45 -1.67 10.53
N SER A 25 45.17 -0.84 9.53
CA SER A 25 44.94 -1.15 8.13
C SER A 25 45.86 -2.21 7.53
N SER A 26 45.25 -3.16 6.81
CA SER A 26 45.85 -3.81 5.64
C SER A 26 44.77 -4.13 4.61
N SER A 27 44.74 -3.27 3.61
CA SER A 27 44.55 -3.50 2.18
C SER A 27 44.07 -4.89 1.69
N SER A 28 42.94 -4.84 0.98
CA SER A 28 42.67 -5.46 -0.33
C SER A 28 43.22 -6.86 -0.62
N SER A 29 42.32 -7.82 -0.88
CA SER A 29 42.25 -8.61 -2.12
C SER A 29 41.13 -9.64 -2.02
N SER A 30 40.38 -9.79 -3.12
CA SER A 30 39.66 -11.02 -3.51
C SER A 30 38.39 -11.39 -2.73
N ILE A 31 37.23 -11.18 -3.37
CA ILE A 31 36.26 -12.23 -3.76
C ILE A 31 35.28 -11.56 -4.74
N THR A 32 35.67 -11.53 -6.00
CA THR A 32 34.78 -11.32 -7.15
C THR A 32 35.01 -12.48 -8.10
N SER A 33 34.24 -13.55 -7.94
CA SER A 33 33.82 -14.45 -9.02
C SER A 33 33.01 -15.59 -8.41
N LEU A 34 31.71 -15.58 -8.63
CA LEU A 34 30.88 -16.76 -8.85
C LEU A 34 29.44 -16.28 -9.10
N LEU A 35 28.82 -16.89 -10.11
CA LEU A 35 27.50 -16.61 -10.69
C LEU A 35 27.46 -15.54 -11.81
N ARG A 36 28.29 -15.76 -12.83
CA ARG A 36 27.99 -15.32 -14.21
C ARG A 36 28.37 -16.40 -15.23
N HIS A 37 27.67 -17.53 -15.16
CA HIS A 37 27.54 -18.58 -16.17
C HIS A 37 26.48 -19.51 -15.56
N GLN A 38 25.34 -19.84 -16.15
CA GLN A 38 25.11 -20.31 -17.50
C GLN A 38 23.58 -20.39 -17.65
N GLN A 39 22.96 -19.52 -18.44
CA GLN A 39 21.58 -19.76 -18.90
C GLN A 39 21.36 -19.10 -20.27
N GLN A 40 22.27 -19.42 -21.19
CA GLN A 40 21.90 -19.58 -22.59
C GLN A 40 21.65 -21.07 -22.83
N GLN A 41 20.75 -21.35 -23.77
CA GLN A 41 20.28 -22.67 -24.22
C GLN A 41 19.08 -23.25 -23.43
N HIS A 42 17.87 -22.81 -23.78
CA HIS A 42 16.98 -23.65 -24.57
C HIS A 42 15.76 -22.84 -25.05
N ASN A 43 15.89 -22.35 -26.29
CA ASN A 43 14.77 -21.91 -27.10
C ASN A 43 14.24 -23.16 -27.80
N LYS A 44 13.17 -23.79 -27.31
CA LYS A 44 12.43 -24.81 -28.05
C LYS A 44 10.93 -24.63 -27.86
N TYR A 45 10.34 -24.11 -28.94
CA TYR A 45 9.00 -24.37 -29.45
C TYR A 45 8.08 -25.26 -28.59
N HIS A 46 6.96 -24.68 -28.15
CA HIS A 46 5.69 -25.40 -28.10
C HIS A 46 4.57 -24.48 -28.59
N HIS A 47 4.21 -24.68 -29.86
CA HIS A 47 2.93 -24.24 -30.41
C HIS A 47 1.82 -25.07 -29.78
N HIS A 48 0.99 -24.45 -28.95
CA HIS A 48 -0.34 -24.98 -28.66
C HIS A 48 -1.39 -24.10 -29.34
N LYS A 49 -1.90 -24.60 -30.46
CA LYS A 49 -3.13 -24.15 -31.10
C LYS A 49 -4.29 -24.57 -30.18
N TYR A 50 -5.06 -23.61 -29.69
CA TYR A 50 -6.40 -23.90 -29.16
C TYR A 50 -7.44 -23.41 -30.17
N PHE A 51 -8.22 -24.37 -30.64
CA PHE A 51 -9.39 -24.23 -31.47
C PHE A 51 -10.39 -23.25 -30.83
N SER A 52 -10.81 -22.26 -31.60
CA SER A 52 -12.00 -21.45 -31.33
C SER A 52 -13.15 -22.02 -32.13
N THR A 53 -14.17 -22.56 -31.46
CA THR A 53 -15.50 -22.78 -32.06
C THR A 53 -16.41 -21.67 -31.55
N THR A 54 -16.60 -20.64 -32.38
CA THR A 54 -17.69 -19.68 -32.21
C THR A 54 -18.69 -19.95 -33.33
N SER A 55 -19.82 -20.56 -32.97
CA SER A 55 -20.97 -20.61 -33.85
C SER A 55 -21.70 -19.28 -33.71
N ALA A 56 -21.56 -18.45 -34.73
CA ALA A 56 -22.40 -17.27 -34.92
C ALA A 56 -23.79 -17.72 -35.40
N THR A 57 -24.83 -17.12 -34.85
CA THR A 57 -26.12 -17.02 -35.53
C THR A 57 -26.67 -15.63 -35.26
N SER A 58 -26.87 -14.92 -36.36
CA SER A 58 -27.33 -13.55 -36.46
C SER A 58 -28.84 -13.49 -36.68
N SER A 59 -29.39 -12.30 -36.39
CA SER A 59 -30.65 -11.69 -36.89
C SER A 59 -31.86 -11.76 -35.94
N PRO A 60 -32.87 -10.87 -36.09
CA PRO A 60 -32.78 -9.42 -35.91
C PRO A 60 -33.88 -8.88 -34.96
N SER A 61 -33.76 -7.61 -34.54
CA SER A 61 -34.76 -6.88 -33.74
C SER A 61 -36.10 -6.69 -34.45
N PRO A 62 -37.18 -6.49 -33.67
CA PRO A 62 -37.95 -5.26 -33.83
C PRO A 62 -38.27 -4.55 -32.51
N SER A 63 -38.51 -3.25 -32.66
CA SER A 63 -38.80 -2.19 -31.69
C SER A 63 -40.25 -2.18 -31.19
N SER A 64 -40.48 -1.86 -29.91
CA SER A 64 -41.39 -0.80 -29.42
C SER A 64 -41.62 -0.79 -27.89
N GLU A 65 -41.63 0.43 -27.33
CA GLU A 65 -42.42 0.94 -26.18
C GLU A 65 -42.02 0.73 -24.69
N SER A 66 -41.52 1.85 -24.11
CA SER A 66 -41.86 2.52 -22.83
C SER A 66 -41.90 1.76 -21.48
N LYS A 67 -41.06 2.20 -20.51
CA LYS A 67 -41.45 2.84 -19.22
C LYS A 67 -40.27 2.98 -18.20
N THR A 68 -40.06 4.23 -17.77
CA THR A 68 -39.87 4.71 -16.38
C THR A 68 -38.69 4.26 -15.49
N SER A 69 -37.78 5.22 -15.26
CA SER A 69 -36.96 5.54 -14.06
C SER A 69 -36.06 4.49 -13.37
N SER A 70 -34.73 4.68 -13.48
CA SER A 70 -33.76 4.40 -12.41
C SER A 70 -32.44 5.18 -12.61
N PRO A 71 -31.69 5.47 -11.53
CA PRO A 71 -30.60 6.44 -11.55
C PRO A 71 -29.38 5.90 -12.30
N GLN A 72 -28.89 6.72 -13.22
CA GLN A 72 -27.75 6.45 -14.08
C GLN A 72 -26.49 6.15 -13.27
N SER A 73 -25.95 4.94 -13.44
CA SER A 73 -24.55 4.66 -13.15
C SER A 73 -23.69 5.45 -14.14
N LEU A 74 -22.97 6.45 -13.63
CA LEU A 74 -22.02 7.23 -14.40
C LEU A 74 -20.84 6.34 -14.80
N THR A 75 -20.92 5.77 -15.99
CA THR A 75 -19.75 5.24 -16.70
C THR A 75 -18.95 6.43 -17.21
N SER A 76 -18.07 6.97 -16.38
CA SER A 76 -17.10 7.98 -16.82
C SER A 76 -15.99 7.32 -17.62
N THR A 77 -16.23 7.13 -18.92
CA THR A 77 -15.15 6.88 -19.88
C THR A 77 -14.44 8.22 -20.11
N VAL A 78 -13.47 8.54 -19.25
CA VAL A 78 -12.56 9.65 -19.51
C VAL A 78 -11.29 9.10 -20.15
N SER A 79 -11.07 9.49 -21.40
CA SER A 79 -9.86 9.27 -22.16
C SER A 79 -8.69 10.06 -21.54
N HIS A 80 -8.10 9.53 -20.47
CA HIS A 80 -6.86 10.08 -19.92
C HIS A 80 -5.66 9.47 -20.63
N SER A 81 -4.75 10.33 -21.12
CA SER A 81 -3.43 9.91 -21.58
C SER A 81 -2.74 9.07 -20.50
N LEU A 82 -2.21 7.91 -20.90
CA LEU A 82 -1.61 6.89 -20.02
C LEU A 82 -0.50 7.41 -19.08
N SER A 83 0.05 8.59 -19.33
CA SER A 83 1.11 9.25 -18.54
C SER A 83 0.62 10.18 -17.43
N THR A 84 -0.68 10.52 -17.39
CA THR A 84 -1.27 11.49 -16.42
C THR A 84 -2.33 10.88 -15.52
N ASP A 85 -2.66 9.60 -15.69
CA ASP A 85 -3.68 8.94 -14.89
C ASP A 85 -3.21 8.73 -13.43
N ILE A 86 -3.66 9.58 -12.52
CA ILE A 86 -3.19 9.60 -11.13
C ILE A 86 -3.89 8.58 -10.22
N ASN A 87 -5.10 8.14 -10.60
CA ASN A 87 -5.96 7.33 -9.75
C ASN A 87 -5.96 5.86 -10.21
N PRO A 88 -5.51 4.90 -9.39
CA PRO A 88 -5.59 3.49 -9.74
C PRO A 88 -7.05 3.02 -9.89
N PRO A 89 -7.30 1.93 -10.62
CA PRO A 89 -8.64 1.37 -10.77
C PRO A 89 -9.34 1.15 -9.43
N ALA A 90 -10.64 1.47 -9.36
CA ALA A 90 -11.44 1.27 -8.14
C ALA A 90 -11.44 -0.19 -7.65
N SER A 91 -11.28 -1.15 -8.56
CA SER A 91 -11.11 -2.57 -8.25
C SER A 91 -9.89 -2.88 -7.37
N THR A 92 -8.91 -1.98 -7.24
CA THR A 92 -7.77 -2.14 -6.33
C THR A 92 -8.10 -1.82 -4.86
N ARG A 93 -9.30 -1.29 -4.60
CA ARG A 93 -9.81 -0.96 -3.27
C ARG A 93 -10.72 -2.08 -2.74
N PRO A 94 -10.99 -2.12 -1.42
CA PRO A 94 -11.98 -3.04 -0.86
C PRO A 94 -13.32 -2.89 -1.58
N ALA A 95 -13.98 -4.02 -1.90
CA ALA A 95 -15.31 -4.00 -2.49
C ALA A 95 -16.32 -3.33 -1.53
N GLU A 96 -17.38 -2.74 -2.09
CA GLU A 96 -18.44 -2.17 -1.26
C GLU A 96 -19.25 -3.30 -0.60
N LEU A 97 -19.44 -3.21 0.72
CA LEU A 97 -20.25 -4.15 1.47
C LEU A 97 -21.57 -3.49 1.87
N THR A 98 -22.60 -3.71 1.07
CA THR A 98 -23.96 -3.24 1.34
C THR A 98 -24.69 -4.27 2.20
N LEU A 99 -24.85 -3.99 3.50
CA LEU A 99 -25.60 -4.83 4.42
C LEU A 99 -27.09 -4.40 4.44
N PRO A 100 -28.03 -5.34 4.57
CA PRO A 100 -29.44 -5.00 4.75
C PRO A 100 -29.65 -4.21 6.05
N SER A 101 -30.65 -3.33 6.06
CA SER A 101 -31.02 -2.52 7.23
C SER A 101 -31.30 -3.41 8.44
N ALA A 102 -30.87 -2.96 9.63
CA ALA A 102 -31.09 -3.67 10.88
C ALA A 102 -32.60 -3.81 11.15
N LEU A 103 -33.03 -5.02 11.56
CA LEU A 103 -34.41 -5.25 11.96
C LEU A 103 -34.66 -4.69 13.37
N GLY A 104 -35.89 -4.22 13.60
CA GLY A 104 -36.34 -3.81 14.93
C GLY A 104 -36.38 -4.99 15.93
N PRO A 105 -36.29 -4.71 17.24
CA PRO A 105 -36.26 -5.76 18.27
C PRO A 105 -37.53 -6.63 18.30
N SER A 106 -38.66 -6.09 17.85
CA SER A 106 -39.97 -6.76 17.76
C SER A 106 -40.17 -7.63 16.51
N ALA A 107 -39.15 -7.77 15.65
CA ALA A 107 -39.30 -8.54 14.42
C ALA A 107 -39.51 -10.05 14.70
N SER A 108 -40.32 -10.69 13.84
CA SER A 108 -40.64 -12.11 13.95
C SER A 108 -39.39 -12.99 13.82
N PRO A 109 -39.36 -14.20 14.42
CA PRO A 109 -38.25 -15.14 14.24
C PRO A 109 -37.97 -15.50 12.77
N ALA A 110 -39.02 -15.60 11.94
CA ALA A 110 -38.89 -15.88 10.51
C ALA A 110 -38.20 -14.75 9.76
N ASP A 111 -38.51 -13.49 10.10
CA ASP A 111 -37.87 -12.33 9.46
C ASP A 111 -36.42 -12.16 9.91
N LYS A 112 -36.11 -12.51 11.17
CA LYS A 112 -34.72 -12.60 11.65
C LYS A 112 -33.92 -13.63 10.85
N LEU A 113 -34.49 -14.81 10.57
CA LEU A 113 -33.84 -15.83 9.75
C LEU A 113 -33.60 -15.34 8.31
N LYS A 114 -34.61 -14.73 7.67
CA LYS A 114 -34.47 -14.11 6.34
C LYS A 114 -33.39 -13.03 6.33
N HIS A 115 -33.30 -12.22 7.38
CA HIS A 115 -32.29 -11.20 7.52
C HIS A 115 -30.88 -11.78 7.63
N TYR A 116 -30.67 -12.84 8.42
CA TYR A 116 -29.37 -13.50 8.49
C TYR A 116 -28.97 -14.14 7.15
N LEU A 117 -29.92 -14.71 6.41
CA LEU A 117 -29.68 -15.21 5.05
C LEU A 117 -29.31 -14.08 4.08
N ALA A 118 -29.97 -12.93 4.19
CA ALA A 118 -29.66 -11.74 3.39
C ALA A 118 -28.26 -11.19 3.71
N ILE A 119 -27.88 -11.14 4.99
CA ILE A 119 -26.51 -10.80 5.42
C ILE A 119 -25.51 -11.80 4.82
N GLY A 120 -25.78 -13.10 4.92
CA GLY A 120 -24.91 -14.14 4.36
C GLY A 120 -24.69 -13.97 2.85
N ARG A 121 -25.76 -13.71 2.09
CA ARG A 121 -25.69 -13.43 0.64
C ARG A 121 -24.89 -12.16 0.34
N ALA A 122 -25.03 -11.11 1.14
CA ALA A 122 -24.25 -9.89 0.99
C ALA A 122 -22.74 -10.15 1.18
N TYR A 123 -22.35 -10.88 2.23
CA TYR A 123 -20.95 -11.27 2.44
C TYR A 123 -20.40 -12.19 1.34
N LEU A 124 -21.19 -13.16 0.87
CA LEU A 124 -20.78 -14.04 -0.23
C LEU A 124 -20.51 -13.24 -1.50
N THR A 125 -21.40 -12.31 -1.84
CA THR A 125 -21.24 -11.41 -3.01
C THR A 125 -20.02 -10.52 -2.85
N PHE A 126 -19.81 -9.95 -1.67
CA PHE A 126 -18.64 -9.15 -1.34
C PHE A 126 -17.33 -9.92 -1.55
N TYR A 127 -17.20 -11.13 -1.00
CA TYR A 127 -15.99 -11.93 -1.17
C TYR A 127 -15.78 -12.38 -2.61
N LYS A 128 -16.86 -12.78 -3.31
CA LYS A 128 -16.79 -13.14 -4.73
C LYS A 128 -16.27 -11.98 -5.58
N THR A 129 -16.80 -10.77 -5.36
CA THR A 129 -16.36 -9.55 -6.04
C THR A 129 -14.92 -9.20 -5.69
N GLY A 130 -14.54 -9.26 -4.40
CA GLY A 130 -13.19 -8.99 -3.95
C GLY A 130 -12.15 -9.93 -4.59
N LEU A 131 -12.45 -11.23 -4.67
CA LEU A 131 -11.59 -12.23 -5.30
C LEU A 131 -11.50 -12.04 -6.82
N LYS A 132 -12.62 -11.74 -7.47
CA LYS A 132 -12.66 -11.40 -8.90
C LYS A 132 -11.79 -10.18 -9.20
N ASN A 133 -11.83 -9.17 -8.33
CA ASN A 133 -10.98 -7.99 -8.43
C ASN A 133 -9.48 -8.33 -8.30
N VAL A 134 -9.08 -9.22 -7.37
CA VAL A 134 -7.67 -9.67 -7.28
C VAL A 134 -7.20 -10.24 -8.61
N TYR A 135 -8.00 -11.13 -9.22
CA TYR A 135 -7.66 -11.76 -10.49
C TYR A 135 -7.54 -10.73 -11.62
N HIS A 136 -8.52 -9.83 -11.77
CA HIS A 136 -8.48 -8.82 -12.83
C HIS A 136 -7.34 -7.82 -12.65
N ASN A 137 -7.08 -7.37 -11.41
CA ASN A 137 -5.97 -6.46 -11.11
C ASN A 137 -4.63 -7.11 -11.43
N HIS A 138 -4.45 -8.38 -11.07
CA HIS A 138 -3.24 -9.13 -11.42
C HIS A 138 -3.08 -9.27 -12.94
N ARG A 139 -4.14 -9.67 -13.64
CA ARG A 139 -4.12 -9.81 -15.10
C ARG A 139 -3.79 -8.49 -15.80
N ALA A 140 -4.33 -7.36 -15.31
CA ALA A 140 -4.03 -6.02 -15.81
C ALA A 140 -2.58 -5.58 -15.48
N ALA A 141 -2.04 -6.04 -14.34
CA ALA A 141 -0.65 -5.77 -13.96
C ALA A 141 0.38 -6.55 -14.81
N VAL A 142 0.05 -7.74 -15.34
CA VAL A 142 0.98 -8.56 -16.13
C VAL A 142 1.64 -7.83 -17.31
N PRO A 143 0.93 -7.15 -18.24
CA PRO A 143 1.57 -6.44 -19.34
C PRO A 143 2.49 -5.30 -18.84
N LEU A 144 2.09 -4.57 -17.80
CA LEU A 144 2.92 -3.54 -17.17
C LEU A 144 4.20 -4.12 -16.56
N ARG A 145 4.11 -5.29 -15.92
CA ARG A 145 5.30 -6.00 -15.40
C ARG A 145 6.26 -6.38 -16.51
N ARG A 146 5.75 -6.89 -17.63
CA ARG A 146 6.57 -7.23 -18.81
C ARG A 146 7.27 -6.01 -19.39
N ALA A 147 6.56 -4.88 -19.49
CA ALA A 147 7.13 -3.62 -19.97
C ALA A 147 8.27 -3.11 -19.08
N LEU A 148 8.21 -3.37 -17.78
CA LEU A 148 9.25 -3.02 -16.80
C LEU A 148 10.32 -4.11 -16.59
N ALA A 149 10.36 -5.13 -17.44
CA ALA A 149 11.24 -6.31 -17.29
C ALA A 149 11.15 -7.01 -15.91
N LEU A 150 9.99 -6.91 -15.25
CA LEU A 150 9.72 -7.57 -13.97
C LEU A 150 9.18 -8.98 -14.21
N PRO A 151 9.47 -9.95 -13.31
CA PRO A 151 8.92 -11.29 -13.42
C PRO A 151 7.39 -11.24 -13.34
N ALA A 152 6.71 -11.80 -14.35
CA ALA A 152 5.26 -11.71 -14.48
C ALA A 152 4.50 -12.38 -13.32
N HIS A 153 5.04 -13.47 -12.79
CA HIS A 153 4.38 -14.32 -11.80
C HIS A 153 4.90 -14.13 -10.37
N LEU A 154 6.11 -13.58 -10.19
CA LEU A 154 6.64 -13.33 -8.85
C LEU A 154 6.15 -11.97 -8.36
N PRO A 155 5.51 -11.89 -7.19
CA PRO A 155 5.05 -10.64 -6.61
C PRO A 155 6.23 -9.87 -6.03
N THR A 156 7.02 -9.24 -6.90
CA THR A 156 8.13 -8.35 -6.53
C THR A 156 7.65 -6.90 -6.58
N SER A 157 8.17 -6.08 -5.66
CA SER A 157 7.88 -4.65 -5.61
C SER A 157 8.42 -3.94 -6.86
N ALA A 158 7.62 -3.04 -7.44
CA ALA A 158 7.93 -2.40 -8.71
C ALA A 158 8.79 -1.13 -8.58
N TYR A 159 8.98 -0.59 -7.37
CA TYR A 159 9.65 0.71 -7.18
C TYR A 159 11.07 0.77 -7.77
N LEU A 160 11.86 -0.30 -7.66
CA LEU A 160 13.22 -0.34 -8.24
C LEU A 160 13.21 -0.27 -9.77
N ALA A 161 12.26 -0.92 -10.43
CA ALA A 161 12.16 -0.86 -11.88
C ALA A 161 11.68 0.52 -12.34
N VAL A 162 10.74 1.12 -11.60
CA VAL A 162 10.24 2.47 -11.90
C VAL A 162 11.32 3.54 -11.71
N THR A 163 12.16 3.43 -10.67
CA THR A 163 13.28 4.37 -10.51
C THR A 163 14.32 4.21 -11.61
N GLN A 164 14.62 2.99 -12.05
CA GLN A 164 15.53 2.73 -13.17
C GLN A 164 15.01 3.30 -14.49
N GLU A 165 13.71 3.15 -14.78
CA GLU A 165 13.09 3.76 -15.96
C GLU A 165 13.12 5.30 -15.90
N ALA A 166 12.85 5.90 -14.74
CA ALA A 166 12.92 7.35 -14.57
C ALA A 166 14.35 7.90 -14.81
N LEU A 167 15.37 7.19 -14.34
CA LEU A 167 16.78 7.54 -14.57
C LEU A 167 17.22 7.30 -16.02
N GLY A 168 16.71 6.24 -16.66
CA GLY A 168 16.95 5.92 -18.08
C GLY A 168 16.34 6.93 -19.04
N ALA A 169 15.13 7.42 -18.73
CA ALA A 169 14.45 8.46 -19.50
C ALA A 169 15.20 9.81 -19.47
N SER A 170 15.89 10.13 -18.37
CA SER A 170 16.71 11.34 -18.24
C SER A 170 17.94 11.33 -19.16
N LYS A 171 18.61 10.18 -19.30
CA LYS A 171 19.79 10.03 -20.19
C LYS A 171 19.45 10.04 -21.68
N GLY A 172 18.20 9.77 -22.06
CA GLY A 172 17.75 9.74 -23.45
C GLY A 172 17.43 11.09 -24.10
N ARG A 173 17.47 12.21 -23.35
CA ARG A 173 17.03 13.53 -23.85
C ARG A 173 18.17 14.39 -24.43
N ALA A 174 19.43 13.95 -24.35
CA ALA A 174 20.59 14.76 -24.77
C ALA A 174 20.98 14.63 -26.26
N ASN A 175 20.26 13.87 -27.09
CA ASN A 175 20.57 13.76 -28.53
C ASN A 175 19.31 13.53 -29.36
N VAL A 176 18.56 14.59 -29.68
CA VAL A 176 17.65 14.59 -30.83
C VAL A 176 17.82 15.92 -31.56
N SER A 177 18.70 15.90 -32.56
CA SER A 177 18.77 16.92 -33.60
C SER A 177 17.55 16.78 -34.52
N THR A 178 16.95 17.93 -34.79
CA THR A 178 15.89 18.20 -35.78
C THR A 178 16.17 17.58 -37.14
N LYS A 179 15.26 16.73 -37.62
CA LYS A 179 14.87 16.71 -39.05
C LYS A 179 13.41 16.26 -39.19
N SER A 180 12.63 17.18 -39.73
CA SER A 180 11.21 17.04 -40.09
C SER A 180 11.09 16.24 -41.39
N THR A 181 10.29 15.17 -41.38
CA THR A 181 9.61 14.67 -42.58
C THR A 181 8.24 14.13 -42.19
N LYS A 182 7.21 14.62 -42.88
CA LYS A 182 5.81 14.17 -42.82
C LYS A 182 5.69 12.80 -43.48
N THR A 183 5.04 11.85 -42.79
CA THR A 183 4.22 10.80 -43.43
C THR A 183 3.23 10.19 -42.44
N THR A 184 1.98 10.11 -42.89
CA THR A 184 0.83 9.43 -42.28
C THR A 184 0.96 7.92 -42.40
N ALA A 185 0.92 7.16 -41.29
CA ALA A 185 0.42 5.78 -41.24
C ALA A 185 0.28 5.26 -39.80
N LYS A 186 -0.77 4.45 -39.64
CA LYS A 186 -1.22 3.67 -38.49
C LYS A 186 -0.20 2.64 -37.97
N ASP A 187 -0.19 2.51 -36.65
CA ASP A 187 0.09 1.32 -35.82
C ASP A 187 1.46 0.60 -35.87
N ASN A 188 1.88 0.22 -34.65
CA ASN A 188 2.83 -0.84 -34.29
C ASN A 188 4.33 -0.49 -34.28
N ASN A 189 4.79 0.17 -33.20
CA ASN A 189 5.94 -0.24 -32.36
C ASN A 189 6.36 0.91 -31.42
N SER A 190 5.78 0.96 -30.21
CA SER A 190 6.22 1.88 -29.15
C SER A 190 6.66 1.10 -27.91
N ASN A 191 7.66 0.22 -28.09
CA ASN A 191 8.29 -0.52 -26.99
C ASN A 191 9.38 0.32 -26.30
N ARG A 192 9.01 1.54 -25.88
CA ARG A 192 9.70 2.27 -24.82
C ARG A 192 8.64 2.53 -23.76
N PRO A 193 8.79 2.06 -22.51
CA PRO A 193 7.85 2.41 -21.48
C PRO A 193 7.91 3.94 -21.32
N GLY A 194 6.88 4.62 -21.82
CA GLY A 194 6.63 6.00 -21.45
C GLY A 194 6.57 6.10 -19.92
N VAL A 195 6.92 7.27 -19.39
CA VAL A 195 6.90 7.57 -17.94
C VAL A 195 5.68 6.91 -17.29
N ILE A 196 5.90 5.94 -16.41
CA ILE A 196 4.82 5.20 -15.76
C ILE A 196 3.96 6.16 -14.95
N SER A 197 2.64 6.11 -15.14
CA SER A 197 1.73 6.91 -14.34
C SER A 197 1.50 6.32 -12.95
N ARG A 198 1.05 7.16 -12.01
CA ARG A 198 0.73 6.75 -10.63
C ARG A 198 -0.29 5.61 -10.59
N SER A 199 -1.33 5.65 -11.42
CA SER A 199 -2.36 4.60 -11.47
C SER A 199 -1.76 3.22 -11.75
N SER A 200 -0.86 3.15 -12.74
CA SER A 200 -0.15 1.92 -13.13
C SER A 200 0.82 1.45 -12.04
N PHE A 201 1.56 2.38 -11.42
CA PHE A 201 2.45 2.07 -10.31
C PHE A 201 1.69 1.48 -9.11
N GLN A 202 0.57 2.10 -8.73
CA GLN A 202 -0.29 1.65 -7.64
C GLN A 202 -0.97 0.31 -7.95
N LEU A 203 -1.43 0.11 -9.19
CA LEU A 203 -1.95 -1.17 -9.65
C LEU A 203 -0.92 -2.29 -9.49
N LEU A 204 0.32 -2.09 -9.95
CA LEU A 204 1.42 -3.03 -9.80
C LEU A 204 1.71 -3.35 -8.32
N HIS A 205 1.81 -2.32 -7.49
CA HIS A 205 2.11 -2.45 -6.07
C HIS A 205 1.01 -3.24 -5.32
N ARG A 206 -0.26 -2.87 -5.53
CA ARG A 206 -1.42 -3.49 -4.87
C ARG A 206 -1.66 -4.91 -5.36
N ALA A 207 -1.59 -5.16 -6.67
CA ALA A 207 -1.78 -6.50 -7.23
C ALA A 207 -0.72 -7.49 -6.73
N ALA A 208 0.55 -7.06 -6.62
CA ALA A 208 1.60 -7.91 -6.04
C ALA A 208 1.33 -8.23 -4.56
N TYR A 209 0.76 -7.30 -3.80
CA TYR A 209 0.35 -7.55 -2.41
C TYR A 209 -0.79 -8.56 -2.33
N ASP A 210 -1.84 -8.38 -3.14
CA ASP A 210 -3.02 -9.23 -3.09
C ASP A 210 -2.71 -10.68 -3.50
N ILE A 211 -1.89 -10.89 -4.53
CA ILE A 211 -1.46 -12.24 -4.93
C ILE A 211 -0.63 -12.93 -3.83
N ARG A 212 0.23 -12.21 -3.11
CA ARG A 212 0.94 -12.79 -1.94
C ARG A 212 -0.02 -13.21 -0.83
N ARG A 213 -1.13 -12.50 -0.66
CA ARG A 213 -2.16 -12.82 0.34
C ARG A 213 -3.11 -13.92 -0.13
N MET A 214 -3.26 -14.11 -1.44
CA MET A 214 -4.01 -15.24 -1.99
C MET A 214 -3.41 -16.59 -1.61
N ILE A 215 -2.09 -16.70 -1.46
CA ILE A 215 -1.44 -17.98 -1.11
C ILE A 215 -1.95 -18.51 0.24
N PRO A 216 -1.78 -17.82 1.39
CA PRO A 216 -2.28 -18.31 2.67
C PRO A 216 -3.82 -18.35 2.71
N PHE A 217 -4.51 -17.46 1.99
CA PHE A 217 -5.97 -17.48 1.93
C PHE A 217 -6.52 -18.71 1.23
N THR A 218 -5.94 -19.11 0.10
CA THR A 218 -6.33 -20.32 -0.63
C THR A 218 -5.96 -21.57 0.15
N LEU A 219 -4.80 -21.60 0.81
CA LEU A 219 -4.45 -22.70 1.72
C LEU A 219 -5.47 -22.83 2.86
N LEU A 220 -5.90 -21.71 3.43
CA LEU A 220 -6.96 -21.68 4.45
C LEU A 220 -8.28 -22.24 3.90
N LEU A 221 -8.68 -21.86 2.69
CA LEU A 221 -9.88 -22.38 2.04
C LEU A 221 -9.82 -23.91 1.83
N ILE A 222 -8.66 -24.43 1.45
CA ILE A 222 -8.47 -25.88 1.23
C ILE A 222 -8.56 -26.63 2.56
N VAL A 223 -7.94 -26.11 3.63
CA VAL A 223 -7.91 -26.79 4.94
C VAL A 223 -9.23 -26.66 5.69
N CYS A 224 -9.82 -25.46 5.71
CA CYS A 224 -11.03 -25.18 6.48
C CYS A 224 -12.32 -25.45 5.69
N GLY A 225 -12.25 -25.60 4.36
CA GLY A 225 -13.39 -25.88 3.50
C GLY A 225 -14.56 -24.92 3.76
N GLU A 226 -15.69 -25.48 4.17
CA GLU A 226 -16.92 -24.76 4.49
C GLU A 226 -16.83 -23.89 5.76
N PHE A 227 -15.88 -24.15 6.67
CA PHE A 227 -15.68 -23.35 7.87
C PHE A 227 -14.88 -22.06 7.63
N THR A 228 -14.38 -21.85 6.41
CA THR A 228 -13.54 -20.70 6.06
C THR A 228 -14.17 -19.33 6.39
N PRO A 229 -15.49 -19.08 6.18
CA PRO A 229 -16.11 -17.81 6.57
C PRO A 229 -15.93 -17.47 8.06
N LEU A 230 -15.98 -18.46 8.96
CA LEU A 230 -15.76 -18.26 10.40
C LEU A 230 -14.29 -17.95 10.69
N VAL A 231 -13.37 -18.67 10.05
CA VAL A 231 -11.93 -18.48 10.26
C VAL A 231 -11.45 -17.14 9.70
N VAL A 232 -11.98 -16.71 8.55
CA VAL A 232 -11.70 -15.38 7.98
C VAL A 232 -12.22 -14.27 8.90
N LEU A 233 -13.36 -14.48 9.55
CA LEU A 233 -13.88 -13.52 10.54
C LEU A 233 -12.94 -13.42 11.77
N ALA A 234 -12.36 -14.54 12.21
CA ALA A 234 -11.42 -14.59 13.33
C ALA A 234 -10.03 -14.02 13.00
N LEU A 235 -9.44 -14.42 11.86
CA LEU A 235 -8.10 -14.01 11.44
C LEU A 235 -8.08 -12.58 10.84
N GLY A 236 -9.22 -12.09 10.37
CA GLY A 236 -9.43 -10.74 9.87
C GLY A 236 -8.49 -10.35 8.72
N ASN A 237 -8.04 -9.09 8.72
CA ASN A 237 -7.22 -8.48 7.66
C ASN A 237 -5.82 -9.09 7.48
N ALA A 238 -5.42 -10.07 8.30
CA ALA A 238 -4.11 -10.69 8.22
C ALA A 238 -3.99 -11.67 7.04
N VAL A 239 -5.08 -12.32 6.67
CA VAL A 239 -5.07 -13.39 5.64
C VAL A 239 -5.75 -12.93 4.35
N THR A 240 -6.67 -11.99 4.41
CA THR A 240 -7.43 -11.54 3.23
C THR A 240 -6.66 -10.54 2.35
N PRO A 241 -6.82 -10.63 1.02
CA PRO A 241 -6.40 -9.57 0.09
C PRO A 241 -7.06 -8.22 0.44
N ARG A 242 -6.48 -7.11 -0.02
CA ARG A 242 -7.01 -5.76 0.24
C ARG A 242 -8.43 -5.58 -0.29
N THR A 243 -8.71 -6.15 -1.46
CA THR A 243 -10.03 -6.13 -2.11
C THR A 243 -11.13 -6.82 -1.28
N CYS A 244 -10.75 -7.72 -0.36
CA CYS A 244 -11.66 -8.52 0.46
C CYS A 244 -11.71 -8.06 1.93
N ARG A 245 -11.25 -6.85 2.26
CA ARG A 245 -11.26 -6.36 3.64
C ARG A 245 -12.59 -5.74 4.04
N VAL A 246 -13.18 -6.24 5.10
CA VAL A 246 -14.47 -5.74 5.60
C VAL A 246 -14.32 -4.31 6.13
N PRO A 247 -15.19 -3.35 5.77
CA PRO A 247 -15.06 -1.95 6.19
C PRO A 247 -14.91 -1.75 7.71
N ARG A 248 -15.72 -2.45 8.51
CA ARG A 248 -15.61 -2.41 10.00
C ARG A 248 -14.26 -2.89 10.51
N GLN A 249 -13.63 -3.87 9.84
CA GLN A 249 -12.29 -4.35 10.20
C GLN A 249 -11.23 -3.28 9.88
N LEU A 250 -11.38 -2.56 8.77
CA LEU A 250 -10.49 -1.44 8.41
C LEU A 250 -10.58 -0.29 9.41
N GLU A 251 -11.79 0.08 9.83
CA GLU A 251 -12.00 1.13 10.85
C GLU A 251 -11.33 0.76 12.18
N LYS A 252 -11.51 -0.49 12.64
CA LYS A 252 -10.85 -1.00 13.85
C LYS A 252 -9.33 -1.03 13.69
N GLU A 253 -8.82 -1.40 12.52
CA GLU A 253 -7.38 -1.37 12.23
C GLU A 253 -6.83 0.06 12.24
N ARG A 254 -7.55 1.01 11.65
CA ARG A 254 -7.21 2.44 11.65
C ARG A 254 -7.14 2.99 13.07
N ALA A 255 -8.13 2.71 13.92
CA ALA A 255 -8.11 3.12 15.32
C ALA A 255 -6.86 2.58 16.06
N LYS A 256 -6.53 1.29 15.86
CA LYS A 256 -5.30 0.69 16.41
C LYS A 256 -4.02 1.32 15.83
N ARG A 257 -4.01 1.70 14.55
CA ARG A 257 -2.88 2.42 13.93
C ARG A 257 -2.68 3.81 14.53
N VAL A 258 -3.76 4.56 14.80
CA VAL A 258 -3.69 5.86 15.50
C VAL A 258 -3.05 5.69 16.87
N GLN A 259 -3.51 4.71 17.66
CA GLN A 259 -2.95 4.44 18.99
C GLN A 259 -1.47 4.07 18.93
N ARG A 260 -1.08 3.20 17.99
CA ARG A 260 0.33 2.80 17.81
C ARG A 260 1.22 3.96 17.37
N LYS A 261 0.74 4.80 16.46
CA LYS A 261 1.45 6.01 16.04
C LYS A 261 1.66 6.94 17.24
N LYS A 262 0.60 7.24 18.00
CA LYS A 262 0.69 8.07 19.19
C LYS A 262 1.74 7.55 20.16
N ALA A 263 1.70 6.25 20.46
CA ALA A 263 2.69 5.62 21.34
C ALA A 263 4.13 5.70 20.77
N ALA A 264 4.31 5.45 19.48
CA ALA A 264 5.62 5.51 18.84
C ALA A 264 6.20 6.94 18.71
N LEU A 265 5.34 7.97 18.77
CA LEU A 265 5.75 9.38 18.73
C LEU A 265 5.95 10.00 20.13
N LEU A 266 5.79 9.22 21.19
CA LEU A 266 6.28 9.58 22.52
C LEU A 266 7.79 9.36 22.56
N LEU A 267 8.52 10.28 21.92
CA LEU A 267 9.96 10.17 21.69
C LEU A 267 10.79 10.39 22.95
N ASP A 268 10.31 11.22 23.88
CA ASP A 268 11.01 11.55 25.11
C ASP A 268 10.42 10.76 26.28
N ARG A 269 11.27 10.11 27.09
CA ARG A 269 10.83 9.35 28.28
C ARG A 269 10.13 10.22 29.34
N GLY A 270 10.16 11.55 29.19
CA GLY A 270 9.47 12.51 30.05
C GLY A 270 8.24 13.20 29.42
N THR A 271 7.97 13.04 28.12
CA THR A 271 6.74 13.59 27.52
C THR A 271 5.59 12.63 27.70
N VAL A 272 4.55 13.08 28.42
CA VAL A 272 3.34 12.28 28.67
C VAL A 272 2.34 12.41 27.52
N THR A 273 2.45 13.44 26.68
CA THR A 273 1.49 13.76 25.63
C THR A 273 2.09 13.58 24.24
N ALA A 274 1.44 12.74 23.43
CA ALA A 274 1.79 12.59 22.03
C ALA A 274 1.37 13.84 21.25
N PRO A 275 2.08 14.20 20.15
CA PRO A 275 1.66 15.28 19.26
C PRO A 275 0.21 15.10 18.81
N GLU A 276 -0.49 16.23 18.64
CA GLU A 276 -1.86 16.22 18.13
C GLU A 276 -1.89 15.68 16.70
N VAL A 277 -2.90 14.85 16.39
CA VAL A 277 -3.00 14.18 15.10
C VAL A 277 -3.21 15.20 13.98
N GLY A 278 -2.39 15.14 12.95
CA GLY A 278 -2.41 16.09 11.83
C GLY A 278 -1.72 17.42 12.10
N SER A 279 -1.18 17.62 13.31
CA SER A 279 -0.41 18.82 13.63
C SER A 279 0.94 18.86 12.90
N GLU A 280 1.49 20.06 12.73
CA GLU A 280 2.82 20.23 12.17
C GLU A 280 3.90 19.61 13.06
N LYS A 281 3.68 19.61 14.39
CA LYS A 281 4.56 18.93 15.36
C LYS A 281 4.62 17.43 15.08
N GLU A 282 3.46 16.79 14.86
CA GLU A 282 3.41 15.37 14.50
C GLU A 282 4.22 15.09 13.22
N MET A 283 4.03 15.89 12.18
CA MET A 283 4.75 15.72 10.92
C MET A 283 6.27 15.91 11.08
N LYS A 284 6.71 16.89 11.88
CA LYS A 284 8.12 17.08 12.23
C LYS A 284 8.69 15.87 13.00
N SER A 285 7.94 15.29 13.93
CA SER A 285 8.35 14.08 14.65
C SER A 285 8.47 12.87 13.71
N VAL A 286 7.52 12.67 12.79
CA VAL A 286 7.59 11.61 11.77
C VAL A 286 8.82 11.79 10.88
N ARG A 287 9.09 13.02 10.44
CA ARG A 287 10.31 13.36 9.67
C ARG A 287 11.59 12.99 10.41
N TRP A 288 11.72 13.49 11.64
CA TRP A 288 12.91 13.24 12.44
C TRP A 288 13.17 11.74 12.57
N LEU A 289 12.09 10.99 12.80
CA LEU A 289 12.15 9.54 12.94
C LEU A 289 12.58 8.83 11.65
N MET A 290 12.16 9.32 10.48
CA MET A 290 12.65 8.83 9.19
C MET A 290 14.17 9.04 9.05
N GLY A 291 14.66 10.23 9.40
CA GLY A 291 16.09 10.55 9.33
C GLY A 291 16.94 9.66 10.23
N VAL A 292 16.62 9.62 11.53
CA VAL A 292 17.39 8.86 12.52
C VAL A 292 17.29 7.35 12.31
N SER A 293 16.19 6.86 11.72
CA SER A 293 16.09 5.44 11.34
C SER A 293 17.11 5.03 10.26
N GLY A 294 17.61 5.99 9.45
CA GLY A 294 18.66 5.80 8.47
C GLY A 294 20.04 5.58 9.11
N ASP A 295 20.30 6.23 10.24
CA ASP A 295 21.57 6.14 10.99
C ASP A 295 21.72 4.79 11.71
N GLY A 296 20.65 4.00 11.78
CA GLY A 296 20.67 2.65 12.34
C GLY A 296 20.33 2.56 13.82
N ASP A 297 19.80 3.63 14.41
CA ASP A 297 19.18 3.53 15.73
C ASP A 297 18.01 2.54 15.71
N ARG A 298 18.14 1.50 16.53
CA ARG A 298 17.19 0.38 16.62
C ARG A 298 15.81 0.86 17.04
N ASP A 299 15.78 1.75 18.02
CA ASP A 299 14.53 2.22 18.59
C ASP A 299 13.84 3.17 17.61
N ALA A 300 14.59 4.01 16.90
CA ALA A 300 14.08 4.81 15.80
C ALA A 300 13.50 3.95 14.67
N VAL A 301 14.19 2.88 14.25
CA VAL A 301 13.67 1.95 13.24
C VAL A 301 12.37 1.28 13.70
N ALA A 302 12.30 0.82 14.96
CA ALA A 302 11.11 0.17 15.51
C ALA A 302 9.92 1.14 15.59
N ARG A 303 10.15 2.36 16.08
CA ARG A 303 9.15 3.44 16.13
C ARG A 303 8.70 3.85 14.73
N ALA A 304 9.62 4.01 13.77
CA ALA A 304 9.30 4.33 12.37
C ALA A 304 8.41 3.24 11.77
N CYS A 305 8.77 1.97 11.99
CA CYS A 305 7.96 0.84 11.56
C CYS A 305 6.57 0.86 12.19
N ALA A 306 6.40 1.31 13.43
CA ALA A 306 5.08 1.43 14.06
C ALA A 306 4.26 2.60 13.48
N VAL A 307 4.87 3.76 13.22
CA VAL A 307 4.24 4.94 12.59
C VAL A 307 3.71 4.59 11.19
N PHE A 308 4.53 3.95 10.36
CA PHE A 308 4.14 3.50 9.02
C PHE A 308 3.30 2.20 9.04
N GLY A 309 3.05 1.63 10.23
CA GLY A 309 2.28 0.41 10.45
C GLY A 309 2.85 -0.84 9.76
N LEU A 310 4.17 -0.89 9.65
CA LEU A 310 4.97 -2.05 9.26
C LEU A 310 5.15 -3.04 10.42
N ALA A 311 5.15 -2.53 11.67
CA ALA A 311 5.25 -3.32 12.89
C ALA A 311 3.96 -3.25 13.74
N ARG A 312 3.69 -4.30 14.53
CA ARG A 312 2.54 -4.32 15.46
C ARG A 312 2.82 -3.65 16.80
N SER A 313 4.09 -3.58 17.20
CA SER A 313 4.59 -2.93 18.42
C SER A 313 6.01 -2.44 18.14
N HIS A 314 6.41 -1.33 18.78
CA HIS A 314 7.78 -0.83 18.74
C HIS A 314 8.60 -1.32 19.94
N ASP A 315 7.97 -1.54 21.11
CA ASP A 315 8.65 -1.95 22.36
C ASP A 315 9.17 -3.39 22.34
N ARG A 316 8.52 -4.27 21.57
CA ARG A 316 8.78 -5.73 21.59
C ARG A 316 9.55 -6.22 20.38
N LEU A 317 10.28 -5.34 19.70
CA LEU A 317 11.00 -5.73 18.50
C LEU A 317 12.25 -6.53 18.88
N ALA A 318 12.16 -7.86 18.80
CA ALA A 318 13.27 -8.75 19.11
C ALA A 318 14.49 -8.44 18.23
N TRP A 319 15.68 -8.35 18.85
CA TRP A 319 16.98 -8.09 18.21
C TRP A 319 17.24 -8.82 16.88
N PRO A 320 17.00 -10.15 16.74
CA PRO A 320 17.29 -10.85 15.48
C PRO A 320 16.44 -10.38 14.30
N MET A 321 15.31 -9.72 14.55
CA MET A 321 14.41 -9.25 13.50
C MET A 321 14.76 -7.83 13.00
N LEU A 322 15.62 -7.09 13.69
CA LEU A 322 15.94 -5.70 13.36
C LEU A 322 16.43 -5.49 11.92
N PRO A 323 17.35 -6.31 11.37
CA PRO A 323 17.79 -6.14 9.98
C PRO A 323 16.64 -6.30 8.96
N VAL A 324 15.67 -7.17 9.26
CA VAL A 324 14.49 -7.39 8.42
C VAL A 324 13.58 -6.16 8.45
N TYR A 325 13.35 -5.59 9.64
CA TYR A 325 12.55 -4.36 9.78
C TYR A 325 13.23 -3.15 9.16
N ARG A 326 14.55 -3.02 9.27
CA ARG A 326 15.32 -1.97 8.59
C ARG A 326 15.16 -2.04 7.08
N ARG A 327 15.44 -3.20 6.46
CA ARG A 327 15.25 -3.40 5.01
C ARG A 327 13.81 -3.19 4.58
N ARG A 328 12.85 -3.59 5.42
CA ARG A 328 11.42 -3.40 5.14
C ARG A 328 11.02 -1.93 5.17
N LEU A 329 11.53 -1.18 6.15
CA LEU A 329 11.32 0.27 6.26
C LEU A 329 11.93 1.01 5.07
N GLU A 330 13.18 0.73 4.74
CA GLU A 330 13.89 1.31 3.60
C GLU A 330 13.12 1.10 2.28
N ARG A 331 12.71 -0.15 2.00
CA ARG A 331 11.88 -0.46 0.83
C ARG A 331 10.55 0.31 0.82
N TYR A 332 9.97 0.55 1.99
CA TYR A 332 8.72 1.29 2.12
C TYR A 332 8.93 2.79 1.88
N LEU A 333 10.01 3.37 2.41
CA LEU A 333 10.36 4.78 2.17
C LEU A 333 10.68 5.04 0.69
N ASN A 334 11.38 4.11 0.03
CA ASN A 334 11.63 4.19 -1.42
C ASN A 334 10.33 4.10 -2.23
N TYR A 335 9.37 3.26 -1.79
CA TYR A 335 8.03 3.23 -2.39
C TYR A 335 7.32 4.59 -2.24
N LEU A 336 7.36 5.19 -1.05
CA LEU A 336 6.73 6.49 -0.79
C LEU A 336 7.36 7.60 -1.62
N GLU A 337 8.69 7.59 -1.79
CA GLU A 337 9.39 8.56 -2.63
C GLU A 337 8.94 8.51 -4.10
N VAL A 338 8.83 7.31 -4.66
CA VAL A 338 8.31 7.12 -6.02
C VAL A 338 6.85 7.59 -6.10
N ASP A 339 6.01 7.24 -5.13
CA ASP A 339 4.61 7.67 -5.12
C ASP A 339 4.47 9.19 -4.96
N ASP A 340 5.28 9.83 -4.10
CA ASP A 340 5.32 11.30 -3.92
C ASP A 340 5.61 12.00 -5.25
N GLU A 341 6.61 11.52 -5.99
CA GLU A 341 6.98 12.08 -7.29
C GLU A 341 5.88 11.87 -8.35
N LEU A 342 5.27 10.69 -8.38
CA LEU A 342 4.17 10.40 -9.31
C LEU A 342 2.91 11.22 -8.99
N ILE A 343 2.67 11.56 -7.72
CA ILE A 343 1.60 12.51 -7.35
C ILE A 343 1.91 13.90 -7.90
N ARG A 344 3.14 14.40 -7.71
CA ARG A 344 3.53 15.74 -8.23
C ARG A 344 3.38 15.83 -9.75
N ARG A 345 3.82 14.81 -10.47
CA ARG A 345 3.71 14.73 -11.94
C ARG A 345 2.27 14.54 -12.43
N GLY A 346 1.44 13.82 -11.67
CA GLY A 346 0.08 13.45 -12.04
C GLY A 346 -0.98 14.53 -11.80
N GLY A 347 -0.60 15.80 -11.66
CA GLY A 347 -1.54 16.90 -11.36
C GLY A 347 -1.74 17.19 -9.87
N GLY A 348 -0.90 16.62 -9.00
CA GLY A 348 -0.89 16.89 -7.56
C GLY A 348 -2.08 16.30 -6.81
N VAL A 349 -2.24 16.73 -5.56
CA VAL A 349 -3.29 16.21 -4.65
C VAL A 349 -4.69 16.51 -5.19
N GLN A 350 -4.88 17.61 -5.91
CA GLN A 350 -6.18 18.04 -6.43
C GLN A 350 -6.75 17.06 -7.46
N ALA A 351 -5.90 16.42 -8.27
CA ALA A 351 -6.31 15.43 -9.26
C ALA A 351 -6.67 14.06 -8.64
N MET A 352 -6.39 13.84 -7.35
CA MET A 352 -6.65 12.58 -6.66
C MET A 352 -8.10 12.46 -6.20
N GLU A 353 -8.65 11.25 -6.28
CA GLU A 353 -9.93 10.91 -5.67
C GLU A 353 -9.81 10.92 -4.13
N ALA A 354 -10.88 11.31 -3.43
CA ALA A 354 -10.93 11.39 -1.96
C ALA A 354 -10.42 10.10 -1.28
N ALA A 355 -10.83 8.93 -1.77
CA ALA A 355 -10.39 7.65 -1.23
C ALA A 355 -8.86 7.42 -1.40
N GLU A 356 -8.29 7.88 -2.51
CA GLU A 356 -6.86 7.76 -2.80
C GLU A 356 -6.03 8.75 -1.98
N VAL A 357 -6.55 9.96 -1.73
CA VAL A 357 -5.95 10.92 -0.80
C VAL A 357 -5.87 10.29 0.59
N ARG A 358 -6.98 9.77 1.11
CA ARG A 358 -7.00 9.11 2.42
C ARG A 358 -5.99 7.96 2.52
N ILE A 359 -5.91 7.10 1.52
CA ILE A 359 -4.93 6.00 1.48
C ILE A 359 -3.51 6.56 1.49
N ALA A 360 -3.21 7.57 0.65
CA ALA A 360 -1.90 8.19 0.57
C ALA A 360 -1.47 8.83 1.91
N VAL A 361 -2.39 9.51 2.58
CA VAL A 361 -2.19 10.09 3.93
C VAL A 361 -1.90 8.98 4.95
N GLU A 362 -2.71 7.92 4.97
CA GLU A 362 -2.53 6.79 5.90
C GLU A 362 -1.18 6.06 5.70
N GLU A 363 -0.73 5.92 4.45
CA GLU A 363 0.56 5.32 4.10
C GLU A 363 1.75 6.18 4.54
N ARG A 364 1.60 7.51 4.53
CA ARG A 364 2.64 8.46 4.98
C ARG A 364 2.66 8.70 6.48
N GLY A 365 1.85 7.98 7.25
CA GLY A 365 1.76 8.12 8.71
C GLY A 365 0.73 9.15 9.19
N GLY A 366 -0.01 9.79 8.29
CA GLY A 366 -1.12 10.70 8.60
C GLY A 366 -2.40 9.98 9.09
N VAL A 367 -2.29 8.75 9.61
CA VAL A 367 -3.46 8.00 10.08
C VAL A 367 -4.20 8.77 11.18
N GLY A 368 -5.51 8.96 11.00
CA GLY A 368 -6.36 9.71 11.92
C GLY A 368 -6.48 11.20 11.64
N VAL A 369 -5.76 11.74 10.64
CA VAL A 369 -6.04 13.08 10.09
C VAL A 369 -7.50 13.10 9.60
N GLY A 370 -8.23 14.17 9.91
CA GLY A 370 -9.64 14.26 9.53
C GLY A 370 -10.54 13.20 10.19
N SER A 371 -10.19 12.64 11.35
CA SER A 371 -11.06 11.66 12.01
C SER A 371 -12.45 12.27 12.31
N ARG A 372 -13.54 11.52 12.02
CA ARG A 372 -14.95 11.93 12.22
C ARG A 372 -15.35 12.14 13.70
N GLY A 373 -14.39 12.15 14.63
CA GLY A 373 -14.61 12.12 16.08
C GLY A 373 -15.38 13.30 16.68
N ASN A 374 -15.61 14.38 15.92
CA ASN A 374 -16.20 15.64 16.42
C ASN A 374 -17.38 16.14 15.58
N GLY A 375 -18.22 15.25 15.04
CA GLY A 375 -19.39 15.68 14.23
C GLY A 375 -19.03 16.28 12.86
N ARG A 376 -17.76 16.14 12.45
CA ARG A 376 -17.26 16.60 11.16
C ARG A 376 -17.90 15.85 10.01
N ASN A 377 -18.34 16.60 9.00
CA ASN A 377 -18.93 16.06 7.79
C ASN A 377 -17.84 15.49 6.85
N GLY A 378 -18.24 14.72 5.84
CA GLY A 378 -17.30 14.03 4.95
C GLY A 378 -16.35 14.97 4.20
N TRP A 379 -16.82 16.17 3.83
CA TRP A 379 -16.02 17.11 3.06
C TRP A 379 -14.95 17.81 3.91
N GLU A 380 -15.22 18.08 5.19
CA GLU A 380 -14.23 18.66 6.12
C GLU A 380 -13.05 17.70 6.31
N VAL A 381 -13.37 16.41 6.48
CA VAL A 381 -12.40 15.34 6.61
C VAL A 381 -11.50 15.28 5.37
N GLU A 382 -12.10 15.23 4.19
CA GLU A 382 -11.36 15.18 2.92
C GLU A 382 -10.47 16.42 2.75
N ARG A 383 -10.98 17.61 3.07
CA ARG A 383 -10.21 18.87 2.97
C ARG A 383 -8.97 18.84 3.84
N GLU A 384 -9.08 18.34 5.08
CA GLU A 384 -7.94 18.21 5.98
C GLU A 384 -6.92 17.17 5.49
N GLU A 385 -7.39 16.02 5.00
CA GLU A 385 -6.54 14.99 4.41
C GLU A 385 -5.76 15.53 3.20
N ARG A 386 -6.43 16.26 2.30
CA ARG A 386 -5.79 16.92 1.14
C ARG A 386 -4.73 17.93 1.58
N ARG A 387 -5.08 18.83 2.50
CA ARG A 387 -4.14 19.85 3.03
C ARG A 387 -2.93 19.21 3.72
N TRP A 388 -3.14 18.13 4.46
CA TRP A 388 -2.05 17.40 5.10
C TRP A 388 -1.11 16.79 4.05
N LEU A 389 -1.66 16.16 3.00
CA LEU A 389 -0.86 15.54 1.94
C LEU A 389 -0.08 16.58 1.13
N GLU A 390 -0.66 17.74 0.84
CA GLU A 390 0.04 18.85 0.17
C GLU A 390 1.25 19.31 0.97
N LYS A 391 1.08 19.52 2.29
CA LYS A 391 2.20 19.88 3.17
C LYS A 391 3.28 18.80 3.20
N TRP A 392 2.89 17.52 3.22
CA TRP A 392 3.84 16.41 3.14
C TRP A 392 4.67 16.46 1.84
N LEU A 393 4.02 16.71 0.70
CA LEU A 393 4.68 16.72 -0.62
C LEU A 393 5.59 17.94 -0.81
N GLN A 394 5.18 19.11 -0.31
CA GLN A 394 6.01 20.32 -0.27
C GLN A 394 7.25 20.11 0.59
N TRP A 395 7.11 19.35 1.68
CA TRP A 395 8.22 19.05 2.57
C TRP A 395 9.22 18.04 1.97
N ARG A 396 8.77 17.12 1.11
CA ARG A 396 9.57 16.07 0.46
C ARG A 396 10.17 16.47 -0.89
N GLY A 397 9.79 17.62 -1.43
CA GLY A 397 10.33 18.17 -2.68
C GLY A 397 11.46 19.13 -2.36
#